data_AF-A0A4Y2LTK1-F1
#
_entry.id   AF-A0A4Y2LTK1-F1
#
_cell.length_a   1.000
_cell.length_b   1.000
_cell.length_c   1.000
_cell.angle_alpha   90.00
_cell.angle_beta   90.00
_cell.angle_gamma   90.00
#
_symmetry.space_group_name_H-M   'P 1'
#
loop_
_entity.id
_entity.type
_entity.pdbx_description
1 polymer ?
#
loop_
_entity_poly.entity_id
_entity_poly.type
_entity_poly.pdbx_seq_one_letter_code
_entity_poly.pdbx_strand_id
1 'polypeptide(L)'
;MFHEETVLQYTKEKLLANECNTKRFIELLKKALQKANICVQQAVEDADLTIVNTAISFAPQYDYVRVVGEDIDLLVLLTALTSKHSNVFFQKCGRGKTPDSYYLTT
;
A
#
# COMPACT_ATOMS: atom_id res chain seq x y z
N MET A 1 17.73 2.58 -19.28
CA MET A 1 16.30 2.95 -19.10
C MET A 1 15.59 1.73 -18.54
N PHE A 2 14.75 1.88 -17.51
CA PHE A 2 14.08 0.75 -16.84
C PHE A 2 13.08 0.04 -17.75
N HIS A 3 13.05 -1.30 -17.73
CA HIS A 3 12.11 -2.17 -18.43
C HIS A 3 12.00 -3.53 -17.73
N GLU A 4 11.09 -4.40 -18.18
CA GLU A 4 10.76 -5.68 -17.53
C GLU A 4 11.99 -6.59 -17.31
N GLU A 5 12.85 -6.72 -18.32
CA GLU A 5 14.08 -7.52 -18.24
C GLU A 5 15.28 -6.77 -17.63
N THR A 6 15.09 -5.57 -17.07
CA THR A 6 16.20 -4.81 -16.49
C THR A 6 16.75 -5.50 -15.24
N VAL A 7 18.01 -5.91 -15.29
CA VAL A 7 18.75 -6.31 -14.10
C VAL A 7 19.08 -5.04 -13.30
N LEU A 8 18.54 -4.93 -12.08
CA LEU A 8 18.76 -3.78 -11.20
C LEU A 8 20.20 -3.77 -10.69
N GLN A 9 21.03 -2.90 -11.27
CA GLN A 9 22.44 -2.69 -10.89
C GLN A 9 22.66 -1.42 -10.07
N TYR A 10 21.59 -0.68 -9.77
CA TYR A 10 21.64 0.62 -9.10
C TYR A 10 20.71 0.63 -7.89
N THR A 11 20.97 1.56 -6.96
CA THR A 11 20.17 1.68 -5.74
C THR A 11 18.76 2.17 -6.04
N LYS A 12 17.84 1.95 -5.08
CA LYS A 12 16.45 2.42 -5.15
C LYS A 12 16.38 3.92 -5.44
N GLU A 13 17.21 4.70 -4.77
CA GLU A 13 17.23 6.16 -4.89
C GLU A 13 17.62 6.58 -6.31
N LYS A 14 18.62 5.90 -6.89
CA LYS A 14 19.06 6.16 -8.26
C LYS A 14 18.03 5.72 -9.31
N LEU A 15 17.25 4.67 -9.04
CA LEU A 15 16.12 4.27 -9.90
C LEU A 15 15.06 5.38 -9.93
N LEU A 16 14.64 5.81 -8.74
CA LEU A 16 13.49 6.68 -8.54
C LEU A 16 13.79 8.16 -8.82
N ALA A 17 15.06 8.55 -8.81
CA ALA A 17 15.49 9.90 -9.21
C ALA A 17 15.25 10.20 -10.70
N ASN A 18 15.08 9.18 -11.54
CA ASN A 18 14.77 9.36 -12.96
C ASN A 18 13.25 9.24 -13.20
N GLU A 19 12.60 10.35 -13.53
CA GLU A 19 11.14 10.39 -13.71
C GLU A 19 10.62 9.37 -14.73
N CYS A 20 11.34 9.16 -15.84
CA CYS A 20 10.94 8.19 -16.86
C CYS A 20 10.99 6.76 -16.32
N ASN A 21 12.01 6.43 -15.51
CA ASN A 21 12.09 5.14 -14.85
C ASN A 21 10.97 4.98 -13.81
N THR A 22 10.67 6.02 -13.03
CA THR A 22 9.59 6.01 -12.03
C THR A 22 8.23 5.77 -12.68
N LYS A 23 7.90 6.49 -13.75
CA LYS A 23 6.66 6.27 -14.52
C LYS A 23 6.57 4.84 -15.06
N ARG A 24 7.65 4.36 -15.68
CA ARG A 24 7.69 3.01 -16.25
C ARG A 24 7.64 1.91 -15.20
N PHE A 25 8.22 2.14 -14.02
CA PHE A 25 8.13 1.25 -12.87
C PHE A 25 6.69 1.11 -12.38
N ILE A 26 5.98 2.23 -12.21
CA ILE A 26 4.57 2.23 -11.80
C ILE A 26 3.70 1.49 -12.82
N GLU A 27 3.91 1.74 -14.12
CA GLU A 27 3.14 1.05 -15.18
C GLU A 27 3.37 -0.47 -15.19
N LEU A 28 4.63 -0.90 -15.06
CA LEU A 28 4.97 -2.33 -15.04
C LEU A 28 4.44 -3.01 -13.76
N LEU A 29 4.54 -2.34 -12.61
CA LEU A 29 4.00 -2.85 -11.35
C LEU A 29 2.47 -2.99 -11.42
N LYS A 30 1.78 -1.97 -11.95
CA LYS A 30 0.33 -2.02 -12.18
C LYS A 30 -0.07 -3.23 -13.04
N LYS A 31 0.62 -3.44 -14.17
CA LYS A 31 0.35 -4.58 -15.06
C LYS A 31 0.59 -5.92 -14.36
N ALA A 32 1.67 -6.04 -13.59
CA ALA A 32 1.98 -7.27 -12.86
C ALA A 32 0.92 -7.61 -11.81
N LEU A 33 0.47 -6.61 -11.03
CA LEU A 33 -0.60 -6.77 -10.03
C LEU A 33 -1.93 -7.14 -10.69
N GLN A 34 -2.30 -6.45 -11.76
CA GLN A 34 -3.53 -6.76 -12.51
C GLN A 34 -3.50 -8.17 -13.10
N LYS A 35 -2.34 -8.62 -13.62
CA LYS A 35 -2.15 -9.99 -14.11
C LYS A 35 -2.28 -11.04 -12.99
N ALA A 36 -1.98 -10.66 -11.75
CA ALA A 36 -2.20 -11.49 -10.56
C ALA A 36 -3.64 -11.39 -10.01
N ASN A 37 -4.58 -10.79 -10.75
CA ASN A 37 -5.96 -10.53 -10.34
C ASN A 37 -6.09 -9.61 -9.10
N ILE A 38 -5.10 -8.75 -8.87
CA ILE A 38 -5.15 -7.73 -7.82
C ILE A 38 -5.69 -6.44 -8.43
N CYS A 39 -6.72 -5.86 -7.81
CA CYS A 39 -7.23 -4.55 -8.19
C CYS A 39 -6.19 -3.47 -7.89
N VAL A 40 -5.95 -2.55 -8.83
CA VAL A 40 -4.97 -1.47 -8.69
C VAL A 40 -5.65 -0.12 -8.85
N GLN A 41 -5.51 0.72 -7.84
CA GLN A 41 -5.91 2.12 -7.86
C GLN A 41 -4.66 3.00 -7.74
N GLN A 42 -4.52 3.97 -8.64
CA GLN A 42 -3.43 4.93 -8.63
C GLN A 42 -3.94 6.24 -8.01
N ALA A 43 -3.34 6.67 -6.91
CA ALA A 43 -3.62 7.96 -6.31
C ALA A 43 -3.05 9.09 -7.20
N VAL A 44 -3.76 10.22 -7.26
CA VAL A 44 -3.30 11.42 -7.98
C VAL A 44 -2.22 12.15 -7.16
N GLU A 45 -2.38 12.16 -5.85
CA GLU A 45 -1.48 12.79 -4.88
C GLU A 45 -1.13 11.77 -3.79
N ASP A 46 -1.51 12.08 -2.54
CA ASP A 46 -1.33 11.20 -1.41
C ASP A 46 -2.29 10.00 -1.44
N ALA A 47 -1.76 8.83 -1.06
CA ALA A 47 -2.50 7.58 -1.09
C ALA A 47 -3.18 7.26 0.25
N ASP A 48 -2.81 7.92 1.36
CA ASP A 48 -3.19 7.49 2.70
C ASP A 48 -4.70 7.57 2.91
N LEU A 49 -5.30 8.72 2.57
CA LEU A 49 -6.76 8.88 2.61
C LEU A 49 -7.47 7.92 1.66
N THR A 50 -6.90 7.65 0.50
CA THR A 50 -7.49 6.72 -0.47
C THR A 50 -7.49 5.29 0.09
N ILE A 51 -6.38 4.85 0.70
CA ILE A 51 -6.24 3.54 1.33
C ILE A 51 -7.23 3.39 2.49
N VAL A 52 -7.30 4.38 3.38
CA VAL A 52 -8.18 4.35 4.56
C VAL A 52 -9.66 4.32 4.15
N ASN A 53 -10.07 5.21 3.26
CA ASN A 53 -11.46 5.27 2.80
C ASN A 53 -11.88 3.99 2.06
N THR A 54 -10.96 3.41 1.27
CA THR A 54 -11.20 2.14 0.59
C THR A 54 -11.44 1.04 1.62
N ALA A 55 -10.59 0.94 2.65
CA ALA A 55 -10.74 -0.05 3.70
C ALA A 55 -12.08 0.10 4.46
N ILE A 56 -12.46 1.33 4.80
CA ILE A 56 -13.74 1.63 5.45
C ILE A 56 -14.94 1.25 4.56
N SER A 57 -14.87 1.52 3.25
CA SER A 57 -15.96 1.18 2.31
C SER A 57 -16.15 -0.33 2.15
N PHE A 58 -15.09 -1.12 2.34
CA PHE A 58 -15.12 -2.58 2.29
C PHE A 58 -15.46 -3.23 3.63
N ALA A 59 -15.27 -2.53 4.75
CA ALA A 59 -15.59 -3.02 6.09
C ALA A 59 -16.97 -3.72 6.20
N PRO A 60 -18.09 -3.16 5.70
CA PRO A 60 -19.40 -3.82 5.81
C PRO A 60 -19.59 -5.03 4.87
N GLN A 61 -18.69 -5.26 3.93
CA GLN A 61 -18.82 -6.31 2.90
C GLN A 61 -18.04 -7.59 3.23
N TYR A 62 -17.14 -7.54 4.20
CA TYR A 62 -16.25 -8.64 4.55
C TYR A 62 -16.26 -8.87 6.07
N ASP A 63 -15.82 -10.05 6.51
CA ASP A 63 -15.69 -10.34 7.95
C ASP A 63 -14.56 -9.53 8.59
N TYR A 64 -13.49 -9.28 7.83
CA TYR A 64 -12.38 -8.41 8.23
C TYR A 64 -11.74 -7.74 7.02
N VAL A 65 -11.22 -6.53 7.22
CA VAL A 65 -10.44 -5.78 6.22
C VAL A 65 -9.07 -5.47 6.80
N ARG A 66 -8.02 -5.66 5.99
CA ARG A 66 -6.65 -5.41 6.42
C ARG A 66 -6.00 -4.31 5.59
N VAL A 67 -5.47 -3.30 6.26
CA VAL A 67 -4.59 -2.29 5.69
C VAL A 67 -3.16 -2.65 6.01
N VAL A 68 -2.34 -2.84 4.99
CA VAL A 68 -0.94 -3.26 5.11
C VAL A 68 -0.05 -2.08 4.72
N GLY A 69 0.86 -1.68 5.62
CA GLY A 69 1.76 -0.56 5.36
C GLY A 69 2.82 -0.41 6.45
N GLU A 70 3.87 0.34 6.16
CA GLU A 70 4.86 0.71 7.19
C GLU A 70 4.56 2.06 7.85
N ASP A 71 3.77 2.90 7.20
CA ASP A 71 3.51 4.26 7.63
C ASP A 71 2.62 4.29 8.87
N ILE A 72 3.00 5.11 9.85
CA ILE A 72 2.20 5.29 11.06
C ILE A 72 1.03 6.24 10.81
N ASP A 73 1.13 7.12 9.82
CA ASP A 73 0.06 8.05 9.47
C ASP A 73 -1.18 7.27 9.02
N LEU A 74 -1.01 6.13 8.33
CA LEU A 74 -2.11 5.20 8.02
C LEU A 74 -2.85 4.70 9.26
N LEU A 75 -2.13 4.35 10.33
CA LEU A 75 -2.73 3.90 11.59
C LEU A 75 -3.49 5.03 12.29
N VAL A 76 -2.91 6.23 12.30
CA VAL A 76 -3.52 7.42 12.88
C VAL A 76 -4.79 7.78 12.12
N LEU A 77 -4.74 7.82 10.79
CA LEU A 77 -5.90 8.09 9.94
C LEU A 77 -6.99 7.01 10.09
N LEU A 78 -6.61 5.72 10.14
CA LEU A 78 -7.57 4.65 10.42
C LEU A 78 -8.28 4.89 11.74
N THR A 79 -7.54 5.15 12.81
CA THR A 79 -8.12 5.36 14.14
C THR A 79 -9.02 6.59 14.18
N ALA A 80 -8.70 7.64 13.42
CA ALA A 80 -9.49 8.86 13.35
C ALA A 80 -10.79 8.72 12.53
N LEU A 81 -10.79 7.89 11.48
CA LEU A 81 -11.88 7.81 10.49
C LEU A 81 -12.76 6.58 10.64
N THR A 82 -12.28 5.52 11.30
CA THR A 82 -13.07 4.30 11.54
C THR A 82 -14.03 4.48 12.72
N SER A 83 -15.14 3.74 12.72
CA SER A 83 -16.03 3.66 13.88
C SER A 83 -15.47 2.69 14.93
N LYS A 84 -15.87 2.86 16.20
CA LYS A 84 -15.43 2.04 17.35
C LYS A 84 -15.71 0.53 17.25
N HIS A 85 -16.45 0.10 16.23
CA HIS A 85 -16.80 -1.30 15.99
C HIS A 85 -16.47 -1.74 14.56
N SER A 86 -15.50 -1.07 13.93
CA SER A 86 -15.05 -1.47 12.60
C SER A 86 -14.23 -2.76 12.66
N ASN A 87 -14.39 -3.61 11.66
CA ASN A 87 -13.60 -4.82 11.43
C ASN A 87 -12.35 -4.54 10.57
N VAL A 88 -11.79 -3.33 10.69
CA VAL A 88 -10.61 -2.91 9.93
C VAL A 88 -9.36 -3.00 10.82
N PHE A 89 -8.32 -3.63 10.30
CA PHE A 89 -7.08 -3.93 11.02
C PHE A 89 -5.90 -3.32 10.27
N PHE A 90 -4.96 -2.75 11.03
CA PHE A 90 -3.68 -2.31 10.46
C PHE A 90 -2.59 -3.35 10.72
N GLN A 91 -1.96 -3.85 9.64
CA GLN A 91 -0.78 -4.69 9.70
C GLN A 91 0.43 -3.84 9.34
N LYS A 92 1.29 -3.63 10.33
CA LYS A 92 2.60 -3.04 10.12
C LYS A 92 3.58 -4.12 9.71
N CYS A 93 4.11 -4.02 8.50
CA CYS A 93 5.16 -4.91 8.01
C CYS A 93 6.42 -4.78 8.88
N GLY A 94 6.98 -5.91 9.31
CA GLY A 94 8.27 -5.99 9.97
C GLY A 94 9.43 -5.60 9.04
N ARG A 95 10.56 -5.21 9.61
CA ARG A 95 11.80 -4.93 8.86
C ARG A 95 12.88 -5.95 9.25
N GLY A 96 13.44 -6.64 8.27
CA GLY A 96 14.50 -7.61 8.49
C GLY A 96 14.01 -8.84 9.25
N LYS A 97 14.47 -9.02 10.50
CA LYS A 97 14.12 -10.18 11.34
C LYS A 97 12.95 -9.92 12.30
N THR A 98 12.36 -8.73 12.29
CA THR A 98 11.22 -8.44 13.16
C THR A 98 9.93 -8.99 12.54
N PRO A 99 9.04 -9.59 13.35
CA PRO A 99 7.74 -10.04 12.89
C PRO A 99 6.82 -8.85 12.58
N ASP A 100 5.75 -9.11 11.83
CA ASP A 100 4.70 -8.14 11.59
C ASP A 100 3.91 -7.84 12.87
N SER A 101 3.48 -6.60 13.01
CA SER A 101 2.64 -6.13 14.12
C SER A 101 1.22 -5.88 13.64
N TYR A 102 0.24 -6.20 14.49
CA TYR A 102 -1.18 -6.04 14.20
C TYR A 102 -1.81 -5.07 15.19
N TYR A 103 -2.52 -4.07 14.67
CA TYR A 103 -3.18 -3.04 15.47
C TYR A 103 -4.68 -3.02 15.14
N LEU A 104 -5.49 -2.92 16.19
CA LEU A 104 -6.94 -2.79 16.15
C LEU A 104 -7.30 -1.31 16.28
N THR A 105 -8.27 -0.84 15.50
CA THR A 105 -8.94 0.43 15.75
C THR A 105 -10.01 0.22 16.83
N THR A 106 -9.85 0.84 18.00
CA THR A 106 -10.78 0.76 19.15
C THR A 106 -11.90 1.79 19.08
#